data_AF-A0A348V9V0-F1
#
_entry.id   AF-A0A348V9V0-F1
#
_cell.length_a   1.000
_cell.length_b   1.000
_cell.length_c   1.000
_cell.angle_alpha   90.00
_cell.angle_beta   90.00
_cell.angle_gamma   90.00
#
_symmetry.space_group_name_H-M   'P 1'
#
loop_
_entity.id
_entity.type
_entity.pdbx_description
1 polymer ?
#
loop_
_entity_poly.entity_id
_entity_poly.type
_entity_poly.pdbx_seq_one_letter_code
_entity_poly.pdbx_strand_id
1 'polypeptide(L)'
;MNITERILAERQRQIDVAHGGDTNEFDKGNTCNDWVAYIATYNGRATRKVFSNGQEKGGFVDNMIKVAALAIAAIEAHEKGWCK
;
A
#
# COMPACT_ATOMS: atom_id res chain seq x y z
N MET A 1 1.71 14.58 -12.97
CA MET A 1 1.86 13.15 -12.63
C MET A 1 0.47 12.54 -12.53
N ASN A 2 0.17 11.56 -13.36
CA ASN A 2 -1.12 10.86 -13.34
C ASN A 2 -1.22 9.89 -12.14
N ILE A 3 -2.39 9.31 -11.90
CA ILE A 3 -2.64 8.42 -10.75
C ILE A 3 -1.73 7.19 -10.79
N THR A 4 -1.55 6.57 -11.95
CA THR A 4 -0.70 5.39 -12.12
C THR A 4 0.77 5.69 -11.76
N GLU A 5 1.30 6.82 -12.24
CA GLU A 5 2.65 7.27 -11.91
C GLU A 5 2.83 7.49 -10.40
N ARG A 6 1.80 8.04 -9.72
CA ARG A 6 1.81 8.20 -8.26
C ARG A 6 1.79 6.87 -7.51
N ILE A 7 1.06 5.88 -8.01
CA ILE A 7 1.02 4.53 -7.42
C ILE A 7 2.38 3.85 -7.54
N LEU A 8 2.98 3.90 -8.73
CA LEU A 8 4.30 3.31 -8.96
C LEU A 8 5.39 4.00 -8.14
N ALA A 9 5.35 5.34 -8.06
CA ALA A 9 6.26 6.10 -7.21
C ALA A 9 6.12 5.73 -5.72
N GLU A 10 4.89 5.51 -5.23
CA GLU A 10 4.66 5.07 -3.86
C GLU A 10 5.13 3.62 -3.63
N ARG A 11 4.94 2.71 -4.59
CA ARG A 11 5.49 1.35 -4.50
C ARG A 11 7.02 1.38 -4.45
N GLN A 12 7.66 2.21 -5.29
CA GLN A 12 9.11 2.40 -5.25
C GLN A 12 9.56 2.98 -3.91
N ARG A 13 8.87 4.00 -3.38
CA ARG A 13 9.15 4.57 -2.06
C ARG A 13 9.05 3.52 -0.95
N GLN A 14 8.06 2.61 -1.01
CA GLN A 14 7.95 1.51 -0.05
C GLN A 14 9.16 0.56 -0.14
N ILE A 15 9.66 0.31 -1.36
CA ILE A 15 10.87 -0.48 -1.58
C ILE A 15 12.09 0.20 -0.94
N ASP A 16 12.27 1.49 -1.21
CA ASP A 16 13.44 2.24 -0.76
C ASP A 16 13.46 2.40 0.77
N VAL A 17 12.28 2.55 1.39
CA VAL A 17 12.13 2.76 2.84
C VAL A 17 12.16 1.45 3.63
N ALA A 18 11.70 0.34 3.04
CA ALA A 18 11.79 -0.97 3.67
C ALA A 18 13.25 -1.46 3.61
N HIS A 19 13.94 -1.44 4.75
CA HIS A 19 15.25 -2.08 4.98
C HIS A 19 16.37 -1.69 3.98
N GLY A 20 16.33 -0.48 3.42
CA GLY A 20 17.39 0.04 2.55
C GLY A 20 17.36 -0.50 1.12
N GLY A 21 16.19 -0.93 0.62
CA GLY A 21 16.00 -1.39 -0.75
C GLY A 21 15.85 -2.90 -0.91
N ASP A 22 16.06 -3.69 0.15
CA ASP A 22 15.76 -5.13 0.14
C ASP A 22 14.36 -5.41 0.69
N THR A 23 13.36 -5.33 -0.19
CA THR A 23 11.97 -5.67 0.16
C THR A 23 11.73 -7.15 0.35
N ASN A 24 12.70 -8.01 0.02
CA ASN A 24 12.47 -9.44 0.06
C ASN A 24 12.22 -9.92 1.49
N GLU A 25 12.88 -9.37 2.50
CA GLU A 25 12.65 -9.77 3.90
C GLU A 25 11.24 -9.40 4.38
N PHE A 26 10.80 -8.17 4.07
CA PHE A 26 9.45 -7.73 4.41
C PHE A 26 8.40 -8.56 3.64
N ASP A 27 8.56 -8.68 2.32
CA ASP A 27 7.58 -9.35 1.47
C ASP A 27 7.50 -10.86 1.75
N LYS A 28 8.62 -11.52 2.11
CA LYS A 28 8.66 -12.94 2.51
C LYS A 28 8.10 -13.20 3.91
N GLY A 29 8.10 -12.19 4.78
CA GLY A 29 7.60 -12.31 6.14
C GLY A 29 6.08 -12.23 6.27
N ASN A 30 5.39 -11.76 5.23
CA ASN A 30 3.97 -11.48 5.27
C ASN A 30 3.13 -12.61 4.66
N THR A 31 2.13 -13.08 5.42
CA THR A 31 1.08 -13.99 4.94
C THR A 31 0.02 -13.25 4.12
N CYS A 32 -0.85 -13.99 3.45
CA CYS A 32 -2.02 -13.40 2.76
C CYS A 32 -2.84 -12.46 3.67
N ASN A 33 -3.00 -12.82 4.93
CA ASN A 33 -3.79 -12.04 5.90
C ASN A 33 -3.09 -10.75 6.33
N ASP A 34 -1.75 -10.75 6.40
CA ASP A 34 -0.97 -9.55 6.74
C ASP A 34 -1.12 -8.49 5.65
N TRP A 35 -1.06 -8.91 4.37
CA TRP A 35 -1.33 -8.03 3.24
C TRP A 35 -2.72 -7.42 3.28
N VAL A 36 -3.75 -8.24 3.56
CA VAL A 36 -5.12 -7.76 3.74
C VAL A 36 -5.20 -6.76 4.89
N ALA A 37 -4.54 -7.02 6.02
CA ALA A 37 -4.52 -6.12 7.17
C ALA A 37 -3.87 -4.76 6.84
N TYR A 38 -2.75 -4.75 6.11
CA TYR A 38 -2.11 -3.50 5.67
C TYR A 38 -3.00 -2.70 4.72
N ILE A 39 -3.59 -3.37 3.72
CA ILE A 39 -4.52 -2.75 2.77
C ILE A 39 -5.74 -2.17 3.51
N ALA A 40 -6.35 -2.95 4.39
CA ALA A 40 -7.52 -2.54 5.18
C ALA A 40 -7.21 -1.34 6.08
N THR A 41 -5.99 -1.23 6.61
CA THR A 41 -5.57 -0.10 7.45
C THR A 41 -5.62 1.22 6.70
N TYR A 42 -5.04 1.29 5.50
CA TYR A 42 -5.05 2.52 4.70
C TYR A 42 -6.42 2.81 4.09
N ASN A 43 -7.16 1.78 3.69
CA ASN A 43 -8.55 1.92 3.25
C ASN A 43 -9.43 2.51 4.38
N GLY A 44 -9.30 1.97 5.60
CA GLY A 44 -9.99 2.48 6.78
C GLY A 44 -9.64 3.92 7.15
N ARG A 45 -8.40 4.35 6.86
CA ARG A 45 -7.98 5.76 7.01
C ARG A 45 -8.56 6.66 5.91
N ALA A 46 -8.70 6.15 4.70
CA ALA A 46 -9.35 6.85 3.58
C ALA A 46 -10.82 7.10 3.91
N THR A 47 -11.55 6.06 4.32
CA THR A 47 -12.99 6.14 4.63
C THR A 47 -13.28 7.06 5.80
N ARG A 48 -12.57 6.93 6.93
CA ARG A 48 -12.79 7.81 8.10
C ARG A 48 -12.66 9.30 7.78
N LYS A 49 -11.73 9.67 6.89
CA LYS A 49 -11.52 11.09 6.51
C LYS A 49 -12.63 11.65 5.62
N VAL A 50 -13.26 10.82 4.80
CA VAL A 50 -14.42 11.22 3.98
C VAL A 50 -15.63 11.47 4.88
N PHE A 51 -15.84 10.62 5.89
CA PHE A 51 -17.00 10.73 6.77
C PHE A 51 -16.88 11.77 7.88
N SER A 52 -15.67 12.18 8.28
CA SER A 52 -15.52 13.01 9.49
C SER A 52 -15.71 14.51 9.30
N ASN A 53 -15.56 15.09 8.11
CA ASN A 53 -15.43 16.56 8.01
C ASN A 53 -15.95 17.26 6.75
N GLY A 54 -16.59 16.57 5.77
CA GLY A 54 -17.22 17.23 4.61
C GLY A 54 -16.30 18.05 3.67
N GLN A 55 -15.04 18.26 4.04
CA GLN A 55 -13.98 18.84 3.22
C GLN A 55 -12.84 17.83 3.11
N GLU A 56 -12.58 17.36 1.89
CA GLU A 56 -11.45 16.49 1.59
C GLU A 56 -10.14 17.30 1.73
N LYS A 57 -9.51 17.27 2.90
CA LYS A 57 -8.18 17.88 3.12
C LYS A 57 -7.06 16.98 2.58
N GLY A 58 -7.15 16.58 1.32
CA GLY A 58 -6.06 15.91 0.56
C GLY A 58 -5.66 14.51 1.02
N GLY A 59 -6.36 13.90 1.98
CA GLY A 59 -5.95 12.63 2.58
C GLY A 59 -6.56 11.37 1.96
N PHE A 60 -7.64 11.48 1.20
CA PHE A 60 -8.30 10.29 0.64
C PHE A 60 -7.48 9.72 -0.51
N VAL A 61 -7.18 10.53 -1.52
CA VAL A 61 -6.40 10.11 -2.68
C VAL A 61 -5.05 9.51 -2.28
N ASP A 62 -4.33 10.14 -1.34
CA ASP A 62 -3.04 9.63 -0.87
C ASP A 62 -3.15 8.28 -0.14
N ASN A 63 -4.22 8.06 0.62
CA ASN A 63 -4.47 6.75 1.23
C ASN A 63 -4.83 5.71 0.18
N MET A 64 -5.60 6.08 -0.86
CA MET A 64 -5.95 5.17 -1.95
C MET A 64 -4.74 4.80 -2.82
N ILE A 65 -3.79 5.72 -2.99
CA ILE A 65 -2.50 5.43 -3.64
C ILE A 65 -1.72 4.40 -2.84
N LYS A 66 -1.69 4.52 -1.50
CA LYS A 66 -1.04 3.53 -0.62
C LYS A 66 -1.72 2.17 -0.66
N VAL A 67 -3.04 2.15 -0.71
CA VAL A 67 -3.82 0.91 -0.91
C VAL A 67 -3.42 0.23 -2.22
N ALA A 68 -3.39 0.98 -3.34
CA ALA A 68 -3.03 0.43 -4.63
C ALA A 68 -1.56 -0.07 -4.66
N ALA A 69 -0.62 0.68 -4.07
CA ALA A 69 0.78 0.26 -3.98
C ALA A 69 0.96 -1.03 -3.15
N LEU A 70 0.24 -1.16 -2.03
CA LEU A 70 0.25 -2.39 -1.21
C LEU A 70 -0.41 -3.57 -1.92
N ALA A 71 -1.46 -3.33 -2.71
CA ALA A 71 -2.09 -4.38 -3.52
C ALA A 71 -1.13 -4.91 -4.60
N ILE A 72 -0.36 -4.03 -5.24
CA ILE A 72 0.70 -4.43 -6.18
C ILE A 72 1.76 -5.27 -5.44
N ALA A 73 2.24 -4.81 -4.29
CA ALA A 73 3.22 -5.55 -3.49
C ALA A 73 2.74 -6.96 -3.10
N ALA A 74 1.46 -7.09 -2.72
CA ALA A 74 0.85 -8.37 -2.39
C ALA A 74 0.75 -9.31 -3.61
N ILE A 75 0.39 -8.78 -4.78
CA ILE A 75 0.37 -9.54 -6.04
C ILE A 75 1.79 -10.02 -6.38
N GLU A 76 2.79 -9.15 -6.32
CA GLU A 76 4.19 -9.49 -6.56
C GLU A 76 4.69 -10.57 -5.60
N ALA A 77 4.36 -10.47 -4.31
CA ALA A 77 4.71 -11.48 -3.30
C ALA A 77 4.01 -12.82 -3.57
N HIS A 78 2.76 -12.81 -4.04
CA HIS A 78 2.03 -14.02 -4.42
C HIS A 78 2.64 -14.70 -5.65
N GLU A 79 2.94 -13.94 -6.71
CA GLU A 79 3.57 -14.45 -7.93
C GLU A 79 4.96 -15.05 -7.66
N LYS A 80 5.69 -14.52 -6.67
CA LYS A 80 6.99 -15.05 -6.22
C LYS A 80 6.86 -16.24 -5.27
N GLY A 81 5.65 -16.66 -4.89
CA GLY A 81 5.40 -17.75 -3.96
C GLY A 81 5.77 -17.46 -2.50
N TRP A 82 5.84 -16.18 -2.12
CA TRP A 82 6.19 -15.74 -0.77
C TRP A 82 4.96 -15.60 0.13
N CYS A 83 3.81 -15.34 -0.47
CA CYS A 83 2.53 -15.25 0.20
C CYS A 83 2.07 -16.67 0.60
N LYS A 84 2.32 -17.06 1.85
CA LYS A 84 1.92 -18.35 2.44
C LYS A 84 0.58 -18.25 3.17
#